data_AF-M0ZXX9-F1
#
_entry.id   AF-M0ZXX9-F1
#
_cell.length_a   1.000
_cell.length_b   1.000
_cell.length_c   1.000
_cell.angle_alpha   90.00
_cell.angle_beta   90.00
_cell.angle_gamma   90.00
#
_symmetry.space_group_name_H-M   'P 1'
#
loop_
_entity.id
_entity.type
_entity.pdbx_description
1 polymer ?
#
loop_
_entity_poly.entity_id
_entity_poly.type
_entity_poly.pdbx_seq_one_letter_code
_entity_poly.pdbx_strand_id
1 'polypeptide(L)'
;MDSPRGGPERDKANSTSSSTPLAAVASFWKDFDLEKERSTLDEQGLRIAENQENSQKNRRKLAESTRDFKKASTEDKLSLFNSLLKGYQEEVDNLTKRAKYGENAFLNIYQKLYEAPDPYPVIASIAEKDSKLSELESENRKMKVELEEFRMEATHLKNQQATIRRLEERCRQLEQQMEEKVKEIVEIKQRSLAEENQKTLEVLKEREQLLQDQLRQAQESVSTMQKLHELAQSQLFEVRAQSEEERAAKQSEFNLLMDEVERAQGRLLSLEREKGLLRSQLQTANEDNDHKNSDNLDADSALENSLYAKEKIISELNVELHKLENTLSNEREEHINEIKKLNSLLNEKEVALEELKKELQTRPTTKLIDDLRKKVKILQAVGYNSIEAEDWEVATSGQEMSKLESLLLDKNRKVEHELTQLKVISTCALIICLLSFIFMEKI
;
A
#
# COMPACT_ATOMS: atom_id res chain seq x y z
N MET A 1 40.88 -37.29 12.23
CA MET A 1 40.20 -37.44 10.94
C MET A 1 39.63 -36.08 10.53
N ASP A 2 40.24 -35.30 9.63
CA ASP A 2 41.62 -35.39 9.12
C ASP A 2 42.19 -34.00 8.78
N SER A 3 43.51 -33.92 8.61
CA SER A 3 44.28 -32.69 8.46
C SER A 3 44.21 -32.07 7.05
N PRO A 4 44.55 -30.77 6.89
CA PRO A 4 44.22 -29.97 5.71
C PRO A 4 45.17 -30.14 4.52
N ARG A 5 44.71 -29.66 3.36
CA ARG A 5 45.49 -29.32 2.15
C ARG A 5 44.99 -27.96 1.63
N GLY A 6 45.82 -27.00 1.24
CA GLY A 6 47.27 -26.89 1.31
C GLY A 6 47.73 -25.60 0.62
N GLY A 7 48.94 -25.09 0.94
CA GLY A 7 49.67 -24.15 0.07
C GLY A 7 50.77 -24.89 -0.71
N PRO A 8 51.83 -24.21 -1.18
CA PRO A 8 52.03 -22.76 -1.22
C PRO A 8 52.70 -22.23 -2.52
N GLU A 9 52.15 -21.18 -3.14
CA GLU A 9 52.85 -20.39 -4.18
C GLU A 9 52.86 -18.91 -3.75
N ARG A 10 53.97 -18.18 -3.50
CA ARG A 10 55.37 -18.16 -3.98
C ARG A 10 55.67 -16.97 -4.93
N ASP A 11 55.15 -15.80 -4.58
CA ASP A 11 55.72 -14.52 -5.02
C ASP A 11 57.12 -14.32 -4.43
N LYS A 12 58.13 -14.90 -5.11
CA LYS A 12 59.54 -14.72 -4.78
C LYS A 12 60.39 -14.44 -6.02
N ALA A 13 59.88 -13.55 -6.86
CA ALA A 13 60.56 -12.85 -7.95
C ALA A 13 60.00 -11.42 -8.01
N ASN A 14 60.77 -10.33 -8.13
CA ASN A 14 62.21 -10.22 -8.34
C ASN A 14 62.90 -9.47 -7.19
N SER A 15 63.59 -10.19 -6.30
CA SER A 15 64.67 -9.61 -5.48
C SER A 15 66.00 -9.64 -6.25
N THR A 16 65.99 -9.19 -7.51
CA THR A 16 67.16 -9.17 -8.38
C THR A 16 68.05 -7.97 -8.04
N SER A 17 69.06 -8.27 -7.22
CA SER A 17 70.35 -7.59 -7.09
C SER A 17 70.69 -6.56 -8.17
N SER A 18 70.16 -5.35 -8.02
CA SER A 18 70.84 -4.13 -8.43
C SER A 18 70.99 -3.26 -7.20
N SER A 19 72.21 -2.82 -6.92
CA SER A 19 72.39 -1.53 -6.25
C SER A 19 71.69 -0.52 -7.16
N THR A 20 70.54 0.00 -6.73
CA THR A 20 69.67 0.78 -7.62
C THR A 20 70.45 1.95 -8.21
N PRO A 21 70.15 2.38 -9.46
CA PRO A 21 70.78 3.58 -10.03
C PRO A 21 70.67 4.79 -9.10
N LEU A 22 69.55 4.91 -8.38
CA LEU A 22 69.37 5.86 -7.27
C LEU A 22 70.45 5.76 -6.19
N ALA A 23 70.79 4.56 -5.70
CA ALA A 23 71.81 4.39 -4.66
C ALA A 23 73.21 4.78 -5.17
N ALA A 24 73.57 4.42 -6.41
CA ALA A 24 74.85 4.77 -7.02
C ALA A 24 74.98 6.26 -7.34
N VAL A 25 73.91 6.88 -7.85
CA VAL A 25 73.81 8.33 -8.06
C VAL A 25 73.88 9.06 -6.72
N ALA A 26 73.12 8.63 -5.70
CA ALA A 26 73.11 9.26 -4.39
C ALA A 26 74.44 9.11 -3.63
N SER A 27 75.15 7.98 -3.76
CA SER A 27 76.51 7.87 -3.21
C SER A 27 77.49 8.77 -3.97
N PHE A 28 77.50 8.72 -5.31
CA PHE A 28 78.43 9.56 -6.09
C PHE A 28 78.23 11.05 -5.80
N TRP A 29 77.01 11.57 -5.91
CA TRP A 29 76.77 13.01 -5.74
C TRP A 29 76.92 13.51 -4.30
N LYS A 30 76.88 12.59 -3.31
CA LYS A 30 77.24 12.87 -1.92
C LYS A 30 78.76 12.88 -1.73
N ASP A 31 79.46 11.87 -2.24
CA ASP A 31 80.90 11.69 -2.03
C ASP A 31 81.75 12.63 -2.91
N PHE A 32 81.19 13.08 -4.04
CA PHE A 32 81.72 14.15 -4.89
C PHE A 32 81.68 15.53 -4.21
N ASP A 33 80.78 15.74 -3.24
CA ASP A 33 80.66 16.97 -2.43
C ASP A 33 80.76 18.26 -3.28
N LEU A 34 79.72 18.50 -4.09
CA LEU A 34 79.65 19.61 -5.05
C LEU A 34 79.99 20.99 -4.42
N GLU A 35 79.69 21.21 -3.15
CA GLU A 35 79.94 22.49 -2.47
C GLU A 35 81.43 22.68 -2.12
N LYS A 36 82.10 21.60 -1.68
CA LYS A 36 83.55 21.58 -1.49
C LYS A 36 84.32 21.65 -2.81
N GLU A 37 83.84 20.97 -3.85
CA GLU A 37 84.42 21.08 -5.19
C GLU A 37 84.27 22.51 -5.73
N ARG A 38 83.10 23.16 -5.60
CA ARG A 38 82.91 24.59 -5.95
C ARG A 38 83.97 25.49 -5.31
N SER A 39 84.19 25.39 -4.00
CA SER A 39 85.24 26.16 -3.31
C SER A 39 86.64 25.91 -3.86
N THR A 40 86.91 24.68 -4.33
CA THR A 40 88.16 24.30 -5.00
C THR A 40 88.27 24.88 -6.42
N LEU A 41 87.15 24.99 -7.16
CA LEU A 41 87.09 25.64 -8.47
C LEU A 41 87.29 27.15 -8.36
N ASP A 42 86.71 27.79 -7.35
CA ASP A 42 86.87 29.23 -7.11
C ASP A 42 88.34 29.58 -6.83
N GLU A 43 89.05 28.79 -6.02
CA GLU A 43 90.49 28.98 -5.80
C GLU A 43 91.30 28.80 -7.10
N GLN A 44 90.98 27.78 -7.91
CA GLN A 44 91.63 27.57 -9.21
C GLN A 44 91.38 28.74 -10.16
N GLY A 45 90.14 29.27 -10.21
CA GLY A 45 89.76 30.43 -11.02
C GLY A 45 90.53 31.70 -10.62
N LEU A 46 90.62 31.99 -9.31
CA LEU A 46 91.41 33.10 -8.79
C LEU A 46 92.90 32.97 -9.16
N ARG A 47 93.49 31.79 -8.98
CA ARG A 47 94.88 31.51 -9.36
C ARG A 47 95.11 31.60 -10.88
N ILE A 48 94.13 31.25 -11.73
CA ILE A 48 94.20 31.44 -13.18
C ILE A 48 94.23 32.94 -13.53
N ALA A 49 93.35 33.73 -12.92
CA ALA A 49 93.30 35.18 -13.13
C ALA A 49 94.61 35.88 -12.69
N GLU A 50 95.17 35.51 -11.54
CA GLU A 50 96.46 36.02 -11.06
C GLU A 50 97.61 35.69 -12.04
N ASN A 51 97.69 34.44 -12.50
CA ASN A 51 98.70 34.01 -13.48
C ASN A 51 98.52 34.69 -14.86
N GLN A 52 97.30 35.07 -15.22
CA GLN A 52 97.04 35.86 -16.43
C GLN A 52 97.51 37.32 -16.26
N GLU A 53 97.26 37.94 -15.11
CA GLU A 53 97.70 39.31 -14.82
C GLU A 53 99.24 39.41 -14.70
N ASN A 54 99.88 38.46 -14.01
CA ASN A 54 101.33 38.44 -13.80
C ASN A 54 102.10 38.28 -15.12
N SER A 55 101.64 37.41 -16.05
CA SER A 55 102.22 37.31 -17.39
C SER A 55 102.02 38.59 -18.22
N GLN A 56 100.90 39.29 -18.09
CA GLN A 56 100.73 40.61 -18.71
C GLN A 56 101.74 41.65 -18.15
N LYS A 57 101.96 41.67 -16.83
CA LYS A 57 102.97 42.53 -16.19
C LYS A 57 104.38 42.19 -16.69
N ASN A 58 104.76 40.92 -16.73
CA ASN A 58 106.07 40.47 -17.20
C ASN A 58 106.30 40.78 -18.68
N ARG A 59 105.31 40.53 -19.55
CA ARG A 59 105.38 40.85 -20.99
C ARG A 59 105.62 42.35 -21.24
N ARG A 60 105.03 43.23 -20.43
CA ARG A 60 105.29 44.70 -20.49
C ARG A 60 106.74 45.01 -20.09
N LYS A 61 107.19 44.52 -18.92
CA LYS A 61 108.58 44.70 -18.44
C LYS A 61 109.61 44.23 -19.48
N LEU A 62 109.42 43.06 -20.09
CA LEU A 62 110.34 42.54 -21.11
C LEU A 62 110.39 43.41 -22.37
N ALA A 63 109.26 43.98 -22.82
CA ALA A 63 109.25 44.91 -23.94
C ALA A 63 110.06 46.19 -23.62
N GLU A 64 109.98 46.68 -22.39
CA GLU A 64 110.74 47.84 -21.91
C GLU A 64 112.24 47.54 -21.79
N SER A 65 112.62 46.46 -21.09
CA SER A 65 114.02 46.03 -20.99
C SER A 65 114.65 45.74 -22.36
N THR A 66 113.90 45.18 -23.32
CA THR A 66 114.35 44.98 -24.71
C THR A 66 114.55 46.29 -25.46
N ARG A 67 113.64 47.26 -25.27
CA ARG A 67 113.75 48.60 -25.87
C ARG A 67 114.98 49.34 -25.35
N ASP A 68 115.25 49.24 -24.06
CA ASP A 68 116.28 50.04 -23.42
C ASP A 68 117.68 49.37 -23.55
N PHE A 69 117.74 48.03 -23.60
CA PHE A 69 118.92 47.29 -24.09
C PHE A 69 119.35 47.72 -25.50
N LYS A 70 118.40 47.94 -26.44
CA LYS A 70 118.73 48.42 -27.79
C LYS A 70 119.40 49.81 -27.78
N LYS A 71 119.02 50.69 -26.86
CA LYS A 71 119.54 52.07 -26.70
C LYS A 71 120.89 52.14 -25.98
N ALA A 72 121.24 51.16 -25.16
CA ALA A 72 122.44 51.17 -24.34
C ALA A 72 123.76 51.25 -25.15
N SER A 73 124.86 51.68 -24.51
CA SER A 73 126.18 51.74 -25.16
C SER A 73 126.73 50.34 -25.49
N THR A 74 127.84 50.25 -26.23
CA THR A 74 128.51 48.98 -26.52
C THR A 74 129.07 48.27 -25.29
N GLU A 75 129.44 49.02 -24.25
CA GLU A 75 129.93 48.46 -22.99
C GLU A 75 128.76 48.04 -22.09
N ASP A 76 127.74 48.90 -21.96
CA ASP A 76 126.51 48.60 -21.19
C ASP A 76 125.70 47.42 -21.77
N LYS A 77 125.77 47.19 -23.07
CA LYS A 77 125.11 46.03 -23.70
C LYS A 77 125.63 44.70 -23.15
N LEU A 78 126.91 44.59 -22.81
CA LEU A 78 127.46 43.34 -22.25
C LEU A 78 126.96 43.08 -20.82
N SER A 79 126.74 44.12 -20.01
CA SER A 79 126.18 43.95 -18.65
C SER A 79 124.66 43.68 -18.68
N LEU A 80 123.92 44.37 -19.55
CA LEU A 80 122.46 44.22 -19.66
C LEU A 80 122.01 42.92 -20.35
N PHE A 81 122.82 42.34 -21.25
CA PHE A 81 122.45 41.15 -22.03
C PHE A 81 122.04 39.96 -21.15
N ASN A 82 122.84 39.65 -20.13
CA ASN A 82 122.59 38.52 -19.22
C ASN A 82 121.28 38.68 -18.43
N SER A 83 120.95 39.92 -18.04
CA SER A 83 119.68 40.23 -17.35
C SER A 83 118.48 40.05 -18.29
N LEU A 84 118.58 40.56 -19.53
CA LEU A 84 117.52 40.45 -20.53
C LEU A 84 117.25 39.00 -20.95
N LEU A 85 118.32 38.22 -21.19
CA LEU A 85 118.23 36.81 -21.54
C LEU A 85 117.54 36.00 -20.42
N LYS A 86 117.94 36.24 -19.16
CA LYS A 86 117.33 35.60 -17.98
C LYS A 86 115.85 35.95 -17.86
N GLY A 87 115.46 37.21 -18.04
CA GLY A 87 114.05 37.62 -18.01
C GLY A 87 113.20 36.95 -19.09
N TYR A 88 113.74 36.78 -20.30
CA TYR A 88 113.05 36.04 -21.37
C TYR A 88 112.87 34.55 -21.03
N GLN A 89 113.89 33.91 -20.44
CA GLN A 89 113.80 32.54 -19.95
C GLN A 89 112.74 32.41 -18.84
N GLU A 90 112.75 33.32 -17.86
CA GLU A 90 111.80 33.32 -16.74
C GLU A 90 110.34 33.45 -17.20
N GLU A 91 110.03 34.28 -18.21
CA GLU A 91 108.65 34.36 -18.74
C GLU A 91 108.27 33.14 -19.59
N VAL A 92 109.20 32.51 -20.33
CA VAL A 92 108.92 31.23 -21.03
C VAL A 92 108.62 30.11 -20.02
N ASP A 93 109.37 30.04 -18.93
CA ASP A 93 109.11 29.10 -17.83
C ASP A 93 107.76 29.40 -17.15
N ASN A 94 107.41 30.67 -16.94
CA ASN A 94 106.14 31.07 -16.31
C ASN A 94 104.92 30.83 -17.22
N LEU A 95 105.05 31.08 -18.53
CA LEU A 95 104.03 30.70 -19.52
C LEU A 95 103.81 29.18 -19.53
N THR A 96 104.88 28.40 -19.46
CA THR A 96 104.83 26.92 -19.40
C THR A 96 104.17 26.43 -18.11
N LYS A 97 104.46 27.07 -16.96
CA LYS A 97 103.78 26.78 -15.68
C LYS A 97 102.28 27.11 -15.75
N ARG A 98 101.90 28.26 -16.31
CA ARG A 98 100.48 28.66 -16.44
C ARG A 98 99.70 27.70 -17.34
N ALA A 99 100.26 27.30 -18.49
CA ALA A 99 99.63 26.34 -19.38
C ALA A 99 99.33 25.03 -18.64
N LYS A 100 100.36 24.42 -18.03
CA LYS A 100 100.22 23.21 -17.21
C LYS A 100 99.25 23.37 -16.05
N TYR A 101 99.18 24.54 -15.41
CA TYR A 101 98.22 24.77 -14.33
C TYR A 101 96.76 24.74 -14.84
N GLY A 102 96.47 25.45 -15.93
CA GLY A 102 95.13 25.45 -16.54
C GLY A 102 94.73 24.09 -17.12
N GLU A 103 95.67 23.38 -17.77
CA GLU A 103 95.49 22.02 -18.28
C GLU A 103 95.13 21.03 -17.16
N ASN A 104 95.90 21.03 -16.06
CA ASN A 104 95.62 20.14 -14.92
C ASN A 104 94.31 20.50 -14.20
N ALA A 105 93.99 21.80 -14.06
CA ALA A 105 92.71 22.25 -13.51
C ALA A 105 91.53 21.73 -14.35
N PHE A 106 91.58 21.91 -15.67
CA PHE A 106 90.55 21.41 -16.58
C PHE A 106 90.41 19.88 -16.55
N LEU A 107 91.51 19.13 -16.61
CA LEU A 107 91.48 17.67 -16.65
C LEU A 107 90.94 17.04 -15.35
N ASN A 108 91.25 17.64 -14.20
CA ASN A 108 90.73 17.26 -12.88
C ASN A 108 89.19 17.33 -12.84
N ILE A 109 88.61 18.40 -13.39
CA ILE A 109 87.15 18.60 -13.49
C ILE A 109 86.54 17.62 -14.50
N TYR A 110 87.16 17.53 -15.69
CA TYR A 110 86.70 16.65 -16.76
C TYR A 110 86.61 15.20 -16.32
N GLN A 111 87.62 14.67 -15.62
CA GLN A 111 87.61 13.29 -15.13
C GLN A 111 86.45 13.05 -14.15
N LYS A 112 86.28 13.92 -13.13
CA LYS A 112 85.20 13.76 -12.14
C LYS A 112 83.81 13.83 -12.77
N LEU A 113 83.60 14.72 -13.74
CA LEU A 113 82.32 14.83 -14.45
C LEU A 113 82.09 13.69 -15.46
N TYR A 114 83.15 13.10 -16.01
CA TYR A 114 83.06 11.93 -16.89
C TYR A 114 82.75 10.64 -16.12
N GLU A 115 83.23 10.53 -14.87
CA GLU A 115 82.92 9.42 -13.95
C GLU A 115 81.55 9.57 -13.26
N ALA A 116 80.87 10.70 -13.42
CA ALA A 116 79.59 10.98 -12.77
C ALA A 116 78.42 10.21 -13.43
N PRO A 117 77.62 9.46 -12.66
CA PRO A 117 76.40 8.82 -13.16
C PRO A 117 75.29 9.85 -13.37
N ASP A 118 74.59 9.73 -14.50
CA ASP A 118 73.47 10.60 -14.89
C ASP A 118 72.32 10.54 -13.85
N PRO A 119 71.97 11.66 -13.20
CA PRO A 119 70.87 11.72 -12.23
C PRO A 119 69.48 11.78 -12.89
N TYR A 120 69.37 12.16 -14.18
CA TYR A 120 68.08 12.42 -14.81
C TYR A 120 67.11 11.21 -14.86
N PRO A 121 67.54 9.98 -15.23
CA PRO A 121 66.65 8.81 -15.25
C PRO A 121 66.10 8.46 -13.85
N VAL A 122 66.90 8.73 -12.81
CA VAL A 122 66.50 8.54 -11.41
C VAL A 122 65.44 9.56 -11.00
N ILE A 123 65.67 10.85 -11.30
CA ILE A 123 64.74 11.94 -10.97
C ILE A 123 63.42 11.76 -11.72
N ALA A 124 63.46 11.44 -13.01
CA ALA A 124 62.26 11.17 -13.82
C ALA A 124 61.44 10.00 -13.23
N SER A 125 62.10 8.90 -12.86
CA SER A 125 61.43 7.74 -12.26
C SER A 125 60.95 7.99 -10.82
N ILE A 126 61.42 9.03 -10.13
CA ILE A 126 60.86 9.48 -8.84
C ILE A 126 59.60 10.31 -9.10
N ALA A 127 59.65 11.28 -10.03
CA ALA A 127 58.50 12.12 -10.36
C ALA A 127 57.29 11.31 -10.88
N GLU A 128 57.53 10.29 -11.70
CA GLU A 128 56.49 9.34 -12.16
C GLU A 128 55.83 8.60 -10.97
N LYS A 129 56.63 8.13 -10.02
CA LYS A 129 56.14 7.44 -8.82
C LYS A 129 55.38 8.36 -7.88
N ASP A 130 55.79 9.63 -7.77
CA ASP A 130 55.15 10.64 -6.93
C ASP A 130 53.77 11.02 -7.47
N SER A 131 53.64 11.22 -8.80
CA SER A 131 52.33 11.38 -9.46
C SER A 131 51.41 10.21 -9.17
N LYS A 132 51.91 8.98 -9.38
CA LYS A 132 51.14 7.75 -9.15
C LYS A 132 50.78 7.52 -7.67
N LEU A 133 51.62 7.96 -6.73
CA LEU A 133 51.31 7.95 -5.31
C LEU A 133 50.18 8.92 -4.97
N SER A 134 50.20 10.13 -5.53
CA SER A 134 49.14 11.14 -5.38
C SER A 134 47.79 10.67 -5.95
N GLU A 135 47.80 10.00 -7.11
CA GLU A 135 46.64 9.34 -7.71
C GLU A 135 46.05 8.26 -6.78
N LEU A 136 46.89 7.35 -6.29
CA LEU A 136 46.48 6.27 -5.38
C LEU A 136 46.01 6.80 -4.02
N GLU A 137 46.60 7.88 -3.49
CA GLU A 137 46.09 8.55 -2.29
C GLU A 137 44.70 9.16 -2.51
N SER A 138 44.47 9.78 -3.68
CA SER A 138 43.16 10.35 -4.04
C SER A 138 42.09 9.26 -4.14
N GLU A 139 42.39 8.15 -4.80
CA GLU A 139 41.51 6.98 -4.88
C GLU A 139 41.25 6.35 -3.50
N ASN A 140 42.28 6.20 -2.67
CA ASN A 140 42.15 5.67 -1.31
C ASN A 140 41.29 6.58 -0.40
N ARG A 141 41.32 7.90 -0.61
CA ARG A 141 40.44 8.85 0.07
C ARG A 141 38.98 8.71 -0.38
N LYS A 142 38.72 8.52 -1.68
CA LYS A 142 37.36 8.28 -2.23
C LYS A 142 36.75 7.00 -1.66
N MET A 143 37.44 5.86 -1.78
CA MET A 143 36.97 4.59 -1.23
C MET A 143 36.69 4.64 0.27
N LYS A 144 37.42 5.46 1.04
CA LYS A 144 37.15 5.68 2.48
C LYS A 144 35.86 6.46 2.75
N VAL A 145 35.47 7.39 1.87
CA VAL A 145 34.19 8.11 1.95
C VAL A 145 33.05 7.16 1.58
N GLU A 146 33.15 6.48 0.44
CA GLU A 146 32.17 5.50 -0.04
C GLU A 146 31.91 4.39 1.01
N LEU A 147 32.97 3.86 1.64
CA LEU A 147 32.84 2.86 2.72
C LEU A 147 32.13 3.40 3.97
N GLU A 148 32.23 4.70 4.28
CA GLU A 148 31.53 5.30 5.41
C GLU A 148 30.07 5.66 5.06
N GLU A 149 29.79 6.05 3.82
CA GLU A 149 28.44 6.21 3.28
C GLU A 149 27.67 4.88 3.32
N PHE A 150 28.26 3.78 2.83
CA PHE A 150 27.66 2.43 2.94
C PHE A 150 27.48 1.98 4.40
N ARG A 151 28.35 2.38 5.33
CA ARG A 151 28.15 2.11 6.78
C ARG A 151 26.97 2.89 7.33
N MET A 152 26.85 4.18 7.01
CA MET A 152 25.70 5.00 7.42
C MET A 152 24.40 4.40 6.88
N GLU A 153 24.35 4.05 5.60
CA GLU A 153 23.19 3.39 4.99
C GLU A 153 22.86 2.05 5.65
N ALA A 154 23.85 1.19 5.91
CA ALA A 154 23.63 -0.08 6.61
C ALA A 154 23.05 0.10 8.03
N THR A 155 23.45 1.15 8.76
CA THR A 155 22.83 1.47 10.06
C THR A 155 21.41 2.02 9.91
N HIS A 156 21.14 2.82 8.88
CA HIS A 156 19.81 3.34 8.57
C HIS A 156 18.83 2.22 8.18
N LEU A 157 19.23 1.31 7.29
CA LEU A 157 18.46 0.12 6.91
C LEU A 157 18.17 -0.78 8.12
N LYS A 158 19.15 -0.97 9.03
CA LYS A 158 18.94 -1.71 10.29
C LYS A 158 17.88 -1.06 11.19
N ASN A 159 17.85 0.28 11.26
CA ASN A 159 16.84 1.03 12.01
C ASN A 159 15.45 0.97 11.35
N GLN A 160 15.39 0.98 10.01
CA GLN A 160 14.15 0.74 9.26
C GLN A 160 13.62 -0.68 9.51
N GLN A 161 14.47 -1.72 9.43
CA GLN A 161 14.09 -3.10 9.72
C GLN A 161 13.54 -3.28 11.14
N ALA A 162 14.13 -2.61 12.13
CA ALA A 162 13.63 -2.60 13.51
C ALA A 162 12.28 -1.87 13.65
N THR A 163 11.98 -0.92 12.77
CA THR A 163 10.70 -0.19 12.71
C THR A 163 9.62 -1.03 12.03
N ILE A 164 9.95 -1.67 10.90
CA ILE A 164 9.06 -2.61 10.19
C ILE A 164 8.59 -3.71 11.14
N ARG A 165 9.50 -4.37 11.87
CA ARG A 165 9.14 -5.43 12.84
C ARG A 165 8.17 -4.97 13.93
N ARG A 166 8.23 -3.71 14.37
CA ARG A 166 7.28 -3.15 15.35
C ARG A 166 5.91 -2.89 14.73
N LEU A 167 5.85 -2.56 13.45
CA LEU A 167 4.60 -2.36 12.72
C LEU A 167 3.94 -3.71 12.39
N GLU A 168 4.71 -4.69 11.92
CA GLU A 168 4.26 -6.08 11.69
C GLU A 168 3.65 -6.68 12.96
N GLU A 169 4.34 -6.55 14.10
CA GLU A 169 3.86 -7.02 15.39
C GLU A 169 2.58 -6.29 15.83
N ARG A 170 2.50 -4.97 15.64
CA ARG A 170 1.29 -4.19 15.94
C ARG A 170 0.10 -4.58 15.03
N CYS A 171 0.35 -4.90 13.76
CA CYS A 171 -0.68 -5.41 12.85
C CYS A 171 -1.22 -6.75 13.36
N ARG A 172 -0.36 -7.72 13.69
CA ARG A 172 -0.76 -9.01 14.25
C ARG A 172 -1.59 -8.88 15.53
N GLN A 173 -1.20 -7.97 16.43
CA GLN A 173 -1.95 -7.71 17.67
C GLN A 173 -3.33 -7.13 17.39
N LEU A 174 -3.48 -6.27 16.38
CA LEU A 174 -4.79 -5.74 15.96
C LEU A 174 -5.65 -6.80 15.24
N GLU A 175 -5.03 -7.65 14.43
CA GLU A 175 -5.69 -8.80 13.77
C GLU A 175 -6.21 -9.79 14.81
N GLN A 176 -5.40 -10.19 15.79
CA GLN A 176 -5.81 -11.06 16.89
C GLN A 176 -6.94 -10.44 17.73
N GLN A 177 -6.82 -9.16 18.12
CA GLN A 177 -7.90 -8.46 18.86
C GLN A 177 -9.20 -8.35 18.06
N MET A 178 -9.14 -8.30 16.73
CA MET A 178 -10.32 -8.33 15.88
C MET A 178 -10.91 -9.74 15.79
N GLU A 179 -10.08 -10.78 15.66
CA GLU A 179 -10.54 -12.18 15.65
C GLU A 179 -11.18 -12.59 16.98
N GLU A 180 -10.60 -12.17 18.12
CA GLU A 180 -11.16 -12.37 19.46
C GLU A 180 -12.52 -11.69 19.62
N LYS A 181 -12.67 -10.43 19.20
CA LYS A 181 -13.96 -9.73 19.21
C LYS A 181 -15.00 -10.37 18.28
N VAL A 182 -14.59 -10.86 17.12
CA VAL A 182 -15.50 -11.59 16.21
C VAL A 182 -15.96 -12.90 16.86
N LYS A 183 -15.09 -13.66 17.52
CA LYS A 183 -15.46 -14.85 18.29
C LYS A 183 -16.44 -14.51 19.41
N GLU A 184 -16.17 -13.47 20.21
CA GLU A 184 -17.06 -13.01 21.28
C GLU A 184 -18.45 -12.64 20.76
N ILE A 185 -18.54 -11.84 19.68
CA ILE A 185 -19.81 -11.43 19.05
C ILE A 185 -20.57 -12.65 18.50
N VAL A 186 -19.86 -13.60 17.87
CA VAL A 186 -20.47 -14.84 17.35
C VAL A 186 -21.00 -15.71 18.49
N GLU A 187 -20.25 -15.90 19.58
CA GLU A 187 -20.72 -16.63 20.75
C GLU A 187 -21.96 -15.96 21.39
N ILE A 188 -21.93 -14.64 21.58
CA ILE A 188 -23.07 -13.89 22.12
C ILE A 188 -24.30 -14.08 21.22
N LYS A 189 -24.16 -13.98 19.89
CA LYS A 189 -25.31 -14.15 18.99
C LYS A 189 -25.78 -15.61 18.89
N GLN A 190 -24.89 -16.60 19.00
CA GLN A 190 -25.26 -18.02 19.10
C GLN A 190 -26.06 -18.30 20.38
N ARG A 191 -25.63 -17.79 21.54
CA ARG A 191 -26.36 -17.92 22.81
C ARG A 191 -27.73 -17.24 22.72
N SER A 192 -27.78 -16.00 22.23
CA SER A 192 -29.03 -15.25 21.99
C SER A 192 -30.01 -16.01 21.08
N LEU A 193 -29.53 -16.61 19.98
CA LEU A 193 -30.36 -17.39 19.06
C LEU A 193 -30.82 -18.71 19.68
N ALA A 194 -29.98 -19.36 20.49
CA ALA A 194 -30.37 -20.57 21.22
C ALA A 194 -31.47 -20.27 22.26
N GLU A 195 -31.39 -19.15 23.00
CA GLU A 195 -32.43 -18.71 23.91
C GLU A 195 -33.75 -18.35 23.19
N GLU A 196 -33.66 -17.71 22.02
CA GLU A 196 -34.83 -17.35 21.20
C GLU A 196 -35.52 -18.61 20.64
N ASN A 197 -34.74 -19.58 20.16
CA ASN A 197 -35.22 -20.89 19.72
C ASN A 197 -35.83 -21.70 20.87
N GLN A 198 -35.25 -21.63 22.07
CA GLN A 198 -35.80 -22.31 23.26
C GLN A 198 -37.16 -21.72 23.67
N LYS A 199 -37.25 -20.38 23.79
CA LYS A 199 -38.49 -19.68 24.14
C LYS A 199 -39.61 -19.91 23.13
N THR A 200 -39.29 -19.89 21.83
CA THR A 200 -40.29 -20.19 20.77
C THR A 200 -40.73 -21.65 20.80
N LEU A 201 -39.82 -22.60 21.08
CA LEU A 201 -40.14 -24.02 21.25
C LEU A 201 -40.97 -24.31 22.52
N GLU A 202 -40.78 -23.55 23.60
CA GLU A 202 -41.62 -23.59 24.80
C GLU A 202 -43.04 -23.10 24.52
N VAL A 203 -43.20 -21.92 23.92
CA VAL A 203 -44.51 -21.37 23.52
C VAL A 203 -45.24 -22.30 22.53
N LEU A 204 -44.52 -22.95 21.61
CA LEU A 204 -45.11 -23.94 20.71
C LEU A 204 -45.62 -25.18 21.44
N LYS A 205 -44.90 -25.67 22.47
CA LYS A 205 -45.34 -26.79 23.32
C LYS A 205 -46.56 -26.45 24.17
N GLU A 206 -46.59 -25.27 24.79
CA GLU A 206 -47.74 -24.81 25.56
C GLU A 206 -48.99 -24.70 24.67
N ARG A 207 -48.82 -24.15 23.46
CA ARG A 207 -49.88 -24.11 22.45
C ARG A 207 -50.32 -25.50 21.99
N GLU A 208 -49.38 -26.43 21.79
CA GLU A 208 -49.70 -27.81 21.42
C GLU A 208 -50.51 -28.50 22.53
N GLN A 209 -50.11 -28.35 23.80
CA GLN A 209 -50.83 -28.89 24.96
C GLN A 209 -52.24 -28.31 25.06
N LEU A 210 -52.41 -26.99 24.92
CA LEU A 210 -53.74 -26.35 24.88
C LEU A 210 -54.63 -26.88 23.75
N LEU A 211 -54.06 -27.13 22.56
CA LEU A 211 -54.80 -27.71 21.44
C LEU A 211 -55.13 -29.19 21.67
N GLN A 212 -54.26 -29.96 22.32
CA GLN A 212 -54.53 -31.35 22.72
C GLN A 212 -55.62 -31.44 23.80
N ASP A 213 -55.62 -30.53 24.79
CA ASP A 213 -56.66 -30.44 25.81
C ASP A 213 -58.02 -30.01 25.22
N GLN A 214 -58.04 -29.02 24.33
CA GLN A 214 -59.25 -28.62 23.59
C GLN A 214 -59.79 -29.76 22.72
N LEU A 215 -58.91 -30.49 22.03
CA LEU A 215 -59.29 -31.65 21.22
C LEU A 215 -59.88 -32.76 22.10
N ARG A 216 -59.27 -33.06 23.26
CA ARG A 216 -59.81 -34.03 24.22
C ARG A 216 -61.18 -33.59 24.73
N GLN A 217 -61.35 -32.33 25.15
CA GLN A 217 -62.64 -31.80 25.61
C GLN A 217 -63.71 -31.87 24.52
N ALA A 218 -63.36 -31.59 23.26
CA ALA A 218 -64.28 -31.73 22.13
C ALA A 218 -64.66 -33.20 21.88
N GLN A 219 -63.71 -34.14 21.96
CA GLN A 219 -63.96 -35.58 21.83
C GLN A 219 -64.83 -36.13 22.98
N GLU A 220 -64.57 -35.69 24.21
CA GLU A 220 -65.39 -36.02 25.38
C GLU A 220 -66.83 -35.49 25.22
N SER A 221 -66.98 -34.24 24.76
CA SER A 221 -68.29 -33.62 24.46
C SER A 221 -69.04 -34.35 23.33
N VAL A 222 -68.36 -34.76 22.26
CA VAL A 222 -68.97 -35.60 21.21
C VAL A 222 -69.38 -36.97 21.79
N SER A 223 -68.58 -37.58 22.66
CA SER A 223 -68.91 -38.86 23.29
C SER A 223 -70.09 -38.77 24.26
N THR A 224 -70.24 -37.67 25.01
CA THR A 224 -71.43 -37.46 25.86
C THR A 224 -72.66 -37.16 25.03
N MET A 225 -72.54 -36.35 23.97
CA MET A 225 -73.64 -36.10 23.03
C MET A 225 -74.09 -37.39 22.30
N GLN A 226 -73.16 -38.27 21.93
CA GLN A 226 -73.48 -39.59 21.36
C GLN A 226 -74.28 -40.45 22.37
N LYS A 227 -73.80 -40.58 23.61
CA LYS A 227 -74.51 -41.33 24.67
C LYS A 227 -75.89 -40.74 24.99
N LEU A 228 -76.02 -39.41 25.01
CA LEU A 228 -77.30 -38.74 25.20
C LEU A 228 -78.25 -38.96 24.00
N HIS A 229 -77.72 -39.01 22.78
CA HIS A 229 -78.50 -39.34 21.59
C HIS A 229 -78.96 -40.81 21.59
N GLU A 230 -78.08 -41.76 21.96
CA GLU A 230 -78.42 -43.18 22.13
C GLU A 230 -79.53 -43.37 23.19
N LEU A 231 -79.42 -42.70 24.35
CA LEU A 231 -80.44 -42.73 25.41
C LEU A 231 -81.76 -42.07 24.98
N ALA A 232 -81.71 -40.94 24.26
CA ALA A 232 -82.91 -40.31 23.72
C ALA A 232 -83.57 -41.20 22.64
N GLN A 233 -82.78 -41.89 21.82
CA GLN A 233 -83.26 -42.81 20.81
C GLN A 233 -83.89 -44.07 21.43
N SER A 234 -83.31 -44.61 22.52
CA SER A 234 -83.93 -45.74 23.23
C SER A 234 -85.23 -45.33 23.93
N GLN A 235 -85.28 -44.15 24.56
CA GLN A 235 -86.50 -43.61 25.15
C GLN A 235 -87.60 -43.36 24.10
N LEU A 236 -87.24 -42.82 22.93
CA LEU A 236 -88.19 -42.67 21.81
C LEU A 236 -88.68 -44.03 21.28
N PHE A 237 -87.85 -45.07 21.31
CA PHE A 237 -88.27 -46.43 20.96
C PHE A 237 -89.20 -47.04 22.02
N GLU A 238 -88.91 -46.85 23.31
CA GLU A 238 -89.75 -47.29 24.43
C GLU A 238 -91.12 -46.60 24.42
N VAL A 239 -91.17 -45.27 24.31
CA VAL A 239 -92.42 -44.50 24.22
C VAL A 239 -93.22 -44.87 22.97
N ARG A 240 -92.53 -45.15 21.85
CA ARG A 240 -93.18 -45.67 20.65
C ARG A 240 -93.77 -47.06 20.85
N ALA A 241 -93.03 -47.99 21.47
CA ALA A 241 -93.52 -49.33 21.76
C ALA A 241 -94.72 -49.28 22.72
N GLN A 242 -94.67 -48.45 23.77
CA GLN A 242 -95.79 -48.20 24.68
C GLN A 242 -97.00 -47.59 23.96
N SER A 243 -96.79 -46.66 23.01
CA SER A 243 -97.87 -46.07 22.21
C SER A 243 -98.49 -47.07 21.22
N GLU A 244 -97.67 -47.94 20.63
CA GLU A 244 -98.14 -49.03 19.75
C GLU A 244 -98.87 -50.14 20.56
N GLU A 245 -98.43 -50.42 21.80
CA GLU A 245 -99.12 -51.30 22.76
C GLU A 245 -100.44 -50.70 23.27
N GLU A 246 -100.46 -49.44 23.72
CA GLU A 246 -101.69 -48.72 24.07
C GLU A 246 -102.68 -48.69 22.91
N ARG A 247 -102.19 -48.50 21.68
CA ARG A 247 -103.03 -48.50 20.48
C ARG A 247 -103.59 -49.88 20.19
N ALA A 248 -102.82 -50.96 20.39
CA ALA A 248 -103.31 -52.33 20.27
C ALA A 248 -104.35 -52.66 21.36
N ALA A 249 -104.10 -52.23 22.61
CA ALA A 249 -105.04 -52.37 23.72
C ALA A 249 -106.36 -51.64 23.42
N LYS A 250 -106.31 -50.34 23.08
CA LYS A 250 -107.48 -49.53 22.70
C LYS A 250 -108.19 -50.06 21.45
N GLN A 251 -107.49 -50.68 20.50
CA GLN A 251 -108.13 -51.37 19.38
C GLN A 251 -108.85 -52.65 19.82
N SER A 252 -108.31 -53.39 20.80
CA SER A 252 -108.99 -54.56 21.36
C SER A 252 -110.20 -54.17 22.21
N GLU A 253 -110.13 -53.09 22.98
CA GLU A 253 -111.25 -52.48 23.69
C GLU A 253 -112.32 -51.97 22.71
N PHE A 254 -111.91 -51.30 21.63
CA PHE A 254 -112.82 -50.88 20.56
C PHE A 254 -113.51 -52.07 19.90
N ASN A 255 -112.79 -53.17 19.63
CA ASN A 255 -113.39 -54.38 19.07
C ASN A 255 -114.39 -55.03 20.05
N LEU A 256 -114.07 -55.09 21.35
CA LEU A 256 -114.99 -55.59 22.39
C LEU A 256 -116.22 -54.69 22.56
N LEU A 257 -116.05 -53.37 22.46
CA LEU A 257 -117.15 -52.40 22.46
C LEU A 257 -117.97 -52.50 21.17
N MET A 258 -117.36 -52.80 20.02
CA MET A 258 -118.06 -53.07 18.77
C MET A 258 -118.87 -54.37 18.88
N ASP A 259 -118.31 -55.45 19.41
CA ASP A 259 -119.02 -56.70 19.70
C ASP A 259 -120.21 -56.45 20.66
N GLU A 260 -120.03 -55.63 21.69
CA GLU A 260 -121.10 -55.25 22.64
C GLU A 260 -122.15 -54.36 21.97
N VAL A 261 -121.75 -53.44 21.07
CA VAL A 261 -122.65 -52.59 20.28
C VAL A 261 -123.42 -53.41 19.25
N GLU A 262 -122.82 -54.38 18.56
CA GLU A 262 -123.53 -55.30 17.65
C GLU A 262 -124.50 -56.19 18.43
N ARG A 263 -124.11 -56.66 19.62
CA ARG A 263 -124.97 -57.43 20.53
C ARG A 263 -126.12 -56.57 21.08
N ALA A 264 -125.87 -55.29 21.35
CA ALA A 264 -126.88 -54.31 21.76
C ALA A 264 -127.78 -53.88 20.59
N GLN A 265 -127.27 -53.77 19.36
CA GLN A 265 -128.05 -53.54 18.15
C GLN A 265 -128.89 -54.76 17.77
N GLY A 266 -128.39 -55.98 17.97
CA GLY A 266 -129.18 -57.21 17.85
C GLY A 266 -130.33 -57.26 18.84
N ARG A 267 -130.07 -56.88 20.11
CA ARG A 267 -131.14 -56.65 21.11
C ARG A 267 -132.09 -55.52 20.69
N LEU A 268 -131.58 -54.41 20.18
CA LEU A 268 -132.39 -53.27 19.75
C LEU A 268 -133.27 -53.63 18.56
N LEU A 269 -132.79 -54.38 17.57
CA LEU A 269 -133.59 -54.89 16.45
C LEU A 269 -134.68 -55.89 16.90
N SER A 270 -134.43 -56.66 17.98
CA SER A 270 -135.47 -57.47 18.62
C SER A 270 -136.52 -56.58 19.31
N LEU A 271 -136.06 -55.63 20.13
CA LEU A 271 -136.89 -54.64 20.80
C LEU A 271 -137.62 -53.71 19.81
N GLU A 272 -137.11 -53.52 18.60
CA GLU A 272 -137.77 -52.73 17.54
C GLU A 272 -138.84 -53.53 16.78
N ARG A 273 -138.70 -54.85 16.69
CA ARG A 273 -139.82 -55.74 16.29
C ARG A 273 -140.92 -55.74 17.36
N GLU A 274 -140.56 -55.78 18.64
CA GLU A 274 -141.51 -55.71 19.76
C GLU A 274 -142.16 -54.32 19.88
N LYS A 275 -141.40 -53.23 19.69
CA LYS A 275 -141.88 -51.85 19.53
C LYS A 275 -142.71 -51.67 18.25
N GLY A 276 -142.55 -52.54 17.25
CA GLY A 276 -143.44 -52.65 16.10
C GLY A 276 -144.85 -53.11 16.47
N LEU A 277 -144.98 -54.03 17.44
CA LEU A 277 -146.29 -54.37 18.02
C LEU A 277 -146.78 -53.27 18.99
N LEU A 278 -145.89 -52.76 19.85
CA LEU A 278 -146.27 -51.81 20.90
C LEU A 278 -146.56 -50.38 20.40
N ARG A 279 -146.05 -49.98 19.23
CA ARG A 279 -146.42 -48.70 18.58
C ARG A 279 -147.90 -48.60 18.15
N SER A 280 -148.68 -49.66 18.31
CA SER A 280 -150.14 -49.60 18.23
C SER A 280 -150.80 -49.03 19.51
N GLN A 281 -150.03 -48.69 20.56
CA GLN A 281 -150.53 -48.18 21.85
C GLN A 281 -149.68 -46.99 22.33
N LEU A 282 -150.19 -45.76 22.11
CA LEU A 282 -149.51 -44.45 22.30
C LEU A 282 -148.30 -44.24 21.37
N GLN A 283 -148.09 -43.12 20.67
CA GLN A 283 -148.80 -41.83 20.56
C GLN A 283 -148.92 -40.97 21.84
N THR A 284 -147.82 -40.29 22.22
CA THR A 284 -147.76 -38.86 22.65
C THR A 284 -146.30 -38.34 22.71
N ALA A 285 -146.03 -37.26 21.96
CA ALA A 285 -145.05 -36.12 22.08
C ALA A 285 -143.95 -36.07 23.20
N ASN A 286 -142.80 -35.37 23.10
CA ASN A 286 -142.23 -34.48 22.05
C ASN A 286 -140.68 -34.28 22.14
N GLU A 287 -140.12 -33.61 21.12
CA GLU A 287 -138.77 -32.99 20.92
C GLU A 287 -138.50 -31.74 21.83
N ASP A 288 -137.38 -30.98 21.91
CA ASP A 288 -136.07 -30.73 21.19
C ASP A 288 -135.15 -29.87 22.19
N ASN A 289 -133.91 -29.32 22.06
CA ASN A 289 -132.67 -29.32 21.21
C ASN A 289 -131.63 -28.27 21.78
N ASP A 290 -130.72 -27.66 20.97
CA ASP A 290 -129.89 -26.43 21.19
C ASP A 290 -128.61 -26.48 22.11
N HIS A 291 -127.50 -25.68 21.95
CA HIS A 291 -126.88 -24.91 20.84
C HIS A 291 -125.45 -24.30 21.21
N LYS A 292 -124.77 -23.57 20.26
CA LYS A 292 -123.53 -22.69 20.35
C LYS A 292 -122.12 -23.37 20.25
N ASN A 293 -121.02 -22.85 19.63
CA ASN A 293 -120.43 -21.52 19.22
C ASN A 293 -119.42 -20.90 20.24
N SER A 294 -118.29 -20.24 19.88
CA SER A 294 -117.66 -19.86 18.58
C SER A 294 -116.11 -19.60 18.69
N ASP A 295 -115.52 -18.87 17.72
CA ASP A 295 -114.15 -18.32 17.52
C ASP A 295 -113.37 -17.81 18.77
N ASN A 296 -112.02 -17.85 18.88
CA ASN A 296 -110.88 -17.51 17.99
C ASN A 296 -110.53 -15.99 17.91
N LEU A 297 -109.47 -15.58 18.61
CA LEU A 297 -108.76 -14.28 18.47
C LEU A 297 -107.49 -14.26 19.37
N ASP A 298 -106.28 -14.31 18.80
CA ASP A 298 -105.02 -14.00 19.53
C ASP A 298 -103.84 -13.81 18.54
N ALA A 299 -103.71 -12.62 17.93
CA ALA A 299 -102.74 -12.36 16.85
C ALA A 299 -101.72 -11.23 17.13
N ASP A 300 -102.11 -10.18 17.87
CA ASP A 300 -101.26 -8.99 18.03
C ASP A 300 -100.07 -9.21 18.98
N SER A 301 -100.24 -10.00 20.04
CA SER A 301 -99.20 -10.27 21.05
C SER A 301 -97.92 -10.89 20.48
N ALA A 302 -98.03 -11.65 19.38
CA ALA A 302 -96.88 -12.27 18.71
C ALA A 302 -96.03 -11.25 17.91
N LEU A 303 -96.64 -10.20 17.38
CA LEU A 303 -95.97 -9.22 16.53
C LEU A 303 -95.13 -8.22 17.33
N GLU A 304 -95.64 -7.75 18.47
CA GLU A 304 -94.95 -6.78 19.33
C GLU A 304 -93.65 -7.37 19.92
N ASN A 305 -93.69 -8.63 20.38
CA ASN A 305 -92.51 -9.38 20.81
C ASN A 305 -91.48 -9.58 19.67
N SER A 306 -91.93 -9.77 18.42
CA SER A 306 -91.04 -9.88 17.25
C SER A 306 -90.38 -8.54 16.86
N LEU A 307 -91.02 -7.40 17.18
CA LEU A 307 -90.47 -6.08 16.92
C LEU A 307 -89.29 -5.78 17.86
N TYR A 308 -89.51 -5.93 19.17
CA TYR A 308 -88.51 -5.67 20.21
C TYR A 308 -87.23 -6.52 20.02
N ALA A 309 -87.39 -7.79 19.63
CA ALA A 309 -86.27 -8.66 19.30
C ALA A 309 -85.41 -8.14 18.13
N LYS A 310 -86.03 -7.53 17.11
CA LYS A 310 -85.32 -6.95 15.96
C LYS A 310 -84.63 -5.63 16.30
N GLU A 311 -85.29 -4.77 17.08
CA GLU A 311 -84.69 -3.50 17.55
C GLU A 311 -83.43 -3.76 18.39
N LYS A 312 -83.47 -4.77 19.27
CA LYS A 312 -82.28 -5.21 20.01
C LYS A 312 -81.14 -5.64 19.08
N ILE A 313 -81.41 -6.53 18.11
CA ILE A 313 -80.40 -7.00 17.15
C ILE A 313 -79.81 -5.84 16.32
N ILE A 314 -80.64 -4.86 15.92
CA ILE A 314 -80.17 -3.66 15.21
C ILE A 314 -79.22 -2.84 16.10
N SER A 315 -79.52 -2.70 17.40
CA SER A 315 -78.63 -1.99 18.33
C SER A 315 -77.29 -2.71 18.55
N GLU A 316 -77.29 -4.05 18.61
CA GLU A 316 -76.09 -4.87 18.76
C GLU A 316 -75.22 -4.79 17.50
N LEU A 317 -75.81 -4.92 16.30
CA LEU A 317 -75.12 -4.77 15.01
C LEU A 317 -74.53 -3.37 14.80
N ASN A 318 -75.22 -2.30 15.22
CA ASN A 318 -74.67 -0.94 15.14
C ASN A 318 -73.43 -0.75 16.05
N VAL A 319 -73.41 -1.40 17.21
CA VAL A 319 -72.23 -1.40 18.11
C VAL A 319 -71.08 -2.21 17.51
N GLU A 320 -71.35 -3.30 16.79
CA GLU A 320 -70.31 -4.05 16.08
C GLU A 320 -69.76 -3.30 14.86
N LEU A 321 -70.62 -2.66 14.06
CA LEU A 321 -70.21 -1.78 12.96
C LEU A 321 -69.30 -0.66 13.45
N HIS A 322 -69.71 0.09 14.49
CA HIS A 322 -68.88 1.18 15.02
C HIS A 322 -67.54 0.69 15.62
N LYS A 323 -67.48 -0.54 16.15
CA LYS A 323 -66.20 -1.16 16.57
C LYS A 323 -65.31 -1.45 15.36
N LEU A 324 -65.87 -2.08 14.31
CA LEU A 324 -65.15 -2.44 13.09
C LEU A 324 -64.66 -1.20 12.32
N GLU A 325 -65.46 -0.14 12.25
CA GLU A 325 -65.06 1.15 11.66
C GLU A 325 -63.90 1.77 12.44
N ASN A 326 -63.92 1.69 13.77
CA ASN A 326 -62.85 2.23 14.61
C ASN A 326 -61.55 1.42 14.52
N THR A 327 -61.61 0.08 14.45
CA THR A 327 -60.41 -0.74 14.19
C THR A 327 -59.85 -0.49 12.80
N LEU A 328 -60.71 -0.42 11.77
CA LEU A 328 -60.30 -0.11 10.40
C LEU A 328 -59.67 1.31 10.29
N SER A 329 -60.16 2.27 11.08
CA SER A 329 -59.57 3.61 11.15
C SER A 329 -58.17 3.59 11.76
N ASN A 330 -57.98 2.84 12.85
CA ASN A 330 -56.68 2.68 13.51
C ASN A 330 -55.66 1.99 12.60
N GLU A 331 -56.03 0.86 11.97
CA GLU A 331 -55.18 0.14 11.01
C GLU A 331 -54.75 1.04 9.84
N ARG A 332 -55.68 1.86 9.32
CA ARG A 332 -55.38 2.86 8.29
C ARG A 332 -54.38 3.92 8.77
N GLU A 333 -54.52 4.43 9.99
CA GLU A 333 -53.58 5.40 10.55
C GLU A 333 -52.19 4.78 10.79
N GLU A 334 -52.12 3.55 11.31
CA GLU A 334 -50.87 2.80 11.44
C GLU A 334 -50.17 2.58 10.10
N HIS A 335 -50.90 2.12 9.07
CA HIS A 335 -50.36 1.97 7.71
C HIS A 335 -49.92 3.31 7.10
N ILE A 336 -50.68 4.39 7.27
CA ILE A 336 -50.28 5.74 6.84
C ILE A 336 -48.98 6.18 7.53
N ASN A 337 -48.83 5.89 8.82
CA ASN A 337 -47.64 6.24 9.58
C ASN A 337 -46.43 5.37 9.22
N GLU A 338 -46.62 4.08 8.89
CA GLU A 338 -45.54 3.23 8.38
C GLU A 338 -45.10 3.64 6.97
N ILE A 339 -46.03 3.98 6.08
CA ILE A 339 -45.72 4.55 4.75
C ILE A 339 -44.91 5.84 4.88
N LYS A 340 -45.21 6.72 5.86
CA LYS A 340 -44.39 7.92 6.13
C LYS A 340 -42.96 7.55 6.56
N LYS A 341 -42.77 6.58 7.46
CA LYS A 341 -41.43 6.12 7.89
C LYS A 341 -40.63 5.56 6.71
N LEU A 342 -41.24 4.66 5.93
CA LEU A 342 -40.61 4.03 4.77
C LEU A 342 -40.21 5.07 3.70
N ASN A 343 -41.05 6.08 3.46
CA ASN A 343 -40.70 7.18 2.54
C ASN A 343 -39.56 8.07 3.08
N SER A 344 -39.48 8.33 4.39
CA SER A 344 -38.32 9.03 4.98
C SER A 344 -37.03 8.22 4.76
N LEU A 345 -37.07 6.94 5.12
CA LEU A 345 -35.92 6.04 4.99
C LEU A 345 -35.48 5.89 3.52
N LEU A 346 -36.43 5.82 2.58
CA LEU A 346 -36.14 5.80 1.14
C LEU A 346 -35.41 7.07 0.70
N ASN A 347 -35.94 8.25 1.03
CA ASN A 347 -35.33 9.54 0.72
C ASN A 347 -33.91 9.68 1.35
N GLU A 348 -33.72 9.22 2.59
CA GLU A 348 -32.40 9.16 3.24
C GLU A 348 -31.41 8.26 2.47
N LYS A 349 -31.85 7.11 1.94
CA LYS A 349 -31.01 6.24 1.10
C LYS A 349 -30.75 6.83 -0.28
N GLU A 350 -31.70 7.53 -0.89
CA GLU A 350 -31.53 8.19 -2.18
C GLU A 350 -30.51 9.34 -2.08
N VAL A 351 -30.57 10.17 -1.03
CA VAL A 351 -29.57 11.22 -0.75
C VAL A 351 -28.19 10.60 -0.56
N ALA A 352 -28.05 9.59 0.31
CA ALA A 352 -26.76 8.93 0.56
C ALA A 352 -26.18 8.24 -0.69
N LEU A 353 -27.02 7.67 -1.56
CA LEU A 353 -26.60 7.12 -2.85
C LEU A 353 -26.12 8.22 -3.81
N GLU A 354 -26.74 9.38 -3.82
CA GLU A 354 -26.37 10.49 -4.70
C GLU A 354 -25.09 11.20 -4.22
N GLU A 355 -24.86 11.26 -2.90
CA GLU A 355 -23.56 11.66 -2.33
C GLU A 355 -22.45 10.67 -2.67
N LEU A 356 -22.69 9.36 -2.51
CA LEU A 356 -21.72 8.32 -2.85
C LEU A 356 -21.39 8.29 -4.36
N LYS A 357 -22.37 8.57 -5.24
CA LYS A 357 -22.12 8.76 -6.68
C LYS A 357 -21.21 9.95 -6.94
N LYS A 358 -21.40 11.08 -6.26
CA LYS A 358 -20.55 12.28 -6.39
C LYS A 358 -19.13 12.01 -5.90
N GLU A 359 -18.96 11.32 -4.77
CA GLU A 359 -17.64 10.84 -4.34
C GLU A 359 -16.98 9.90 -5.37
N LEU A 360 -17.75 9.03 -6.01
CA LEU A 360 -17.22 8.12 -7.01
C LEU A 360 -16.78 8.86 -8.29
N GLN A 361 -17.46 9.96 -8.64
CA GLN A 361 -17.10 10.82 -9.78
C GLN A 361 -15.93 11.76 -9.50
N THR A 362 -15.71 12.20 -8.25
CA THR A 362 -14.58 13.07 -7.88
C THR A 362 -13.27 12.31 -7.63
N ARG A 363 -13.32 10.98 -7.45
CA ARG A 363 -12.13 10.13 -7.33
C ARG A 363 -11.32 10.13 -8.65
N PRO A 364 -10.00 10.33 -8.60
CA PRO A 364 -9.15 10.24 -9.79
C PRO A 364 -9.31 8.89 -10.51
N THR A 365 -9.65 8.93 -11.80
CA THR A 365 -9.76 7.73 -12.65
C THR A 365 -8.43 6.99 -12.70
N THR A 366 -8.44 5.66 -12.80
CA THR A 366 -7.20 4.84 -12.84
C THR A 366 -6.20 5.36 -13.87
N LYS A 367 -6.66 5.72 -15.09
CA LYS A 367 -5.83 6.34 -16.14
C LYS A 367 -5.11 7.61 -15.66
N LEU A 368 -5.79 8.50 -14.93
CA LEU A 368 -5.20 9.72 -14.40
C LEU A 368 -4.16 9.42 -13.31
N ILE A 369 -4.38 8.38 -12.48
CA ILE A 369 -3.40 7.90 -11.50
C ILE A 369 -2.17 7.32 -12.22
N ASP A 370 -2.37 6.54 -13.28
CA ASP A 370 -1.29 5.94 -14.07
C ASP A 370 -0.48 7.01 -14.84
N ASP A 371 -1.16 8.00 -15.43
CA ASP A 371 -0.52 9.14 -16.10
C ASP A 371 0.25 10.02 -15.11
N LEU A 372 -0.26 10.22 -13.89
CA LEU A 372 0.47 10.89 -12.80
C LEU A 372 1.68 10.06 -12.36
N ARG A 373 1.56 8.74 -12.23
CA ARG A 373 2.70 7.84 -11.93
C ARG A 373 3.78 7.90 -13.02
N LYS A 374 3.39 7.89 -14.30
CA LYS A 374 4.32 8.05 -15.44
C LYS A 374 5.01 9.42 -15.42
N LYS A 375 4.25 10.50 -15.18
CA LYS A 375 4.81 11.86 -15.05
C LYS A 375 5.79 11.96 -13.87
N VAL A 376 5.50 11.32 -12.73
CA VAL A 376 6.42 11.24 -11.59
C VAL A 376 7.68 10.44 -11.92
N LYS A 377 7.58 9.25 -12.54
CA LYS A 377 8.77 8.49 -13.00
C LYS A 377 9.65 9.31 -13.94
N ILE A 378 9.07 10.01 -14.92
CA ILE A 378 9.83 10.82 -15.87
C ILE A 378 10.46 12.05 -15.20
N LEU A 379 9.77 12.71 -14.27
CA LEU A 379 10.36 13.78 -13.45
C LEU A 379 11.50 13.26 -12.56
N GLN A 380 11.40 12.03 -12.06
CA GLN A 380 12.46 11.39 -11.28
C GLN A 380 13.67 11.04 -12.16
N ALA A 381 13.46 10.51 -13.36
CA ALA A 381 14.53 10.27 -14.34
C ALA A 381 15.26 11.57 -14.73
N VAL A 382 14.51 12.61 -15.10
CA VAL A 382 15.05 13.91 -15.56
C VAL A 382 15.66 14.72 -14.41
N GLY A 383 15.15 14.57 -13.18
CA GLY A 383 15.63 15.31 -12.00
C GLY A 383 16.81 14.66 -11.28
N TYR A 384 16.97 13.33 -11.37
CA TYR A 384 17.95 12.57 -10.57
C TYR A 384 18.83 11.60 -11.37
N ASN A 385 18.69 11.50 -12.70
CA ASN A 385 19.42 10.56 -13.56
C ASN A 385 19.37 9.09 -13.07
N SER A 386 18.32 8.71 -12.36
CA SER A 386 18.20 7.42 -11.67
C SER A 386 16.90 6.73 -12.05
N ILE A 387 16.96 5.99 -13.16
CA ILE A 387 15.99 4.98 -13.61
C ILE A 387 16.73 3.99 -14.52
N GLU A 388 16.40 2.71 -14.41
CA GLU A 388 16.93 1.64 -15.26
C GLU A 388 16.31 1.70 -16.65
N ALA A 389 17.07 1.41 -17.71
CA ALA A 389 16.68 1.72 -19.09
C ALA A 389 15.34 1.08 -19.53
N GLU A 390 15.05 -0.14 -19.07
CA GLU A 390 13.81 -0.87 -19.36
C GLU A 390 12.57 -0.15 -18.80
N ASP A 391 12.70 0.53 -17.66
CA ASP A 391 11.60 1.25 -16.99
C ASP A 391 11.34 2.64 -17.61
N TRP A 392 12.25 3.11 -18.48
CA TRP A 392 12.13 4.36 -19.23
C TRP A 392 11.25 4.19 -20.48
N GLU A 393 11.45 3.13 -21.29
CA GLU A 393 10.61 2.83 -22.47
C GLU A 393 9.14 2.60 -22.09
N VAL A 394 8.89 1.89 -20.97
CA VAL A 394 7.53 1.65 -20.46
C VAL A 394 6.84 2.97 -20.08
N ALA A 395 7.59 3.96 -19.59
CA ALA A 395 7.04 5.27 -19.21
C ALA A 395 6.71 6.17 -20.41
N THR A 396 7.50 6.14 -21.49
CA THR A 396 7.33 7.02 -22.67
C THR A 396 6.40 6.49 -23.75
N SER A 397 6.05 5.19 -23.72
CA SER A 397 5.16 4.49 -24.67
C SER A 397 3.74 5.08 -24.92
N GLY A 398 3.37 6.19 -24.27
CA GLY A 398 2.08 6.88 -24.45
C GLY A 398 2.11 7.96 -25.54
N GLN A 399 1.09 7.98 -26.41
CA GLN A 399 1.03 8.89 -27.57
C GLN A 399 1.06 10.40 -27.21
N GLU A 400 0.51 10.79 -26.06
CA GLU A 400 0.64 12.17 -25.54
C GLU A 400 1.99 12.43 -24.85
N MET A 401 2.62 11.38 -24.29
CA MET A 401 3.89 11.49 -23.57
C MET A 401 5.08 11.61 -24.52
N SER A 402 5.06 10.89 -25.65
CA SER A 402 6.02 11.07 -26.75
C SER A 402 6.07 12.52 -27.27
N LYS A 403 4.93 13.23 -27.23
CA LYS A 403 4.83 14.66 -27.59
C LYS A 403 5.43 15.61 -26.54
N LEU A 404 5.49 15.19 -25.27
CA LEU A 404 6.20 15.91 -24.21
C LEU A 404 7.71 15.63 -24.27
N GLU A 405 8.08 14.38 -24.54
CA GLU A 405 9.46 13.93 -24.75
C GLU A 405 10.10 14.65 -25.94
N SER A 406 9.43 14.72 -27.11
CA SER A 406 9.93 15.45 -28.28
C SER A 406 10.15 16.93 -27.98
N LEU A 407 9.28 17.54 -27.17
CA LEU A 407 9.36 18.95 -26.79
C LEU A 407 10.46 19.23 -25.74
N LEU A 408 10.78 18.24 -24.90
CA LEU A 408 11.95 18.27 -24.02
C LEU A 408 13.25 18.07 -24.79
N LEU A 409 13.28 17.14 -25.75
CA LEU A 409 14.44 16.91 -26.63
C LEU A 409 14.76 18.12 -27.51
N ASP A 410 13.74 18.76 -28.11
CA ASP A 410 13.94 20.01 -28.87
C ASP A 410 14.40 21.17 -27.98
N LYS A 411 13.89 21.28 -26.74
CA LYS A 411 14.42 22.26 -25.77
C LYS A 411 15.86 21.97 -25.40
N ASN A 412 16.24 20.71 -25.17
CA ASN A 412 17.60 20.35 -24.80
C ASN A 412 18.57 20.65 -25.95
N ARG A 413 18.25 20.21 -27.17
CA ARG A 413 19.00 20.55 -28.40
C ARG A 413 19.13 22.06 -28.61
N LYS A 414 18.08 22.84 -28.32
CA LYS A 414 18.14 24.31 -28.41
C LYS A 414 19.08 24.91 -27.37
N VAL A 415 19.08 24.41 -26.14
CA VAL A 415 20.00 24.82 -25.06
C VAL A 415 21.44 24.42 -25.38
N GLU A 416 21.67 23.22 -25.93
CA GLU A 416 22.99 22.79 -26.43
C GLU A 416 23.49 23.69 -27.58
N HIS A 417 22.60 24.11 -28.48
CA HIS A 417 22.91 25.03 -29.57
C HIS A 417 23.25 26.44 -29.05
N GLU A 418 22.47 26.97 -28.11
CA GLU A 418 22.75 28.25 -27.44
C GLU A 418 24.06 28.20 -26.65
N LEU A 419 24.34 27.09 -25.93
CA LEU A 419 25.59 26.85 -25.23
C LEU A 419 26.79 26.77 -26.18
N THR A 420 26.65 26.13 -27.35
CA THR A 420 27.73 26.06 -28.35
C THR A 420 27.95 27.41 -29.05
N GLN A 421 26.90 28.18 -29.36
CA GLN A 421 27.04 29.55 -29.83
C GLN A 421 27.77 30.42 -28.80
N LEU A 422 27.38 30.37 -27.52
CA LEU A 422 28.02 31.13 -26.45
C LEU A 422 29.49 30.75 -26.25
N LYS A 423 29.84 29.45 -26.36
CA LYS A 423 31.23 28.99 -26.36
C LYS A 423 32.03 29.57 -27.53
N VAL A 424 31.48 29.53 -28.76
CA VAL A 424 32.13 30.11 -29.95
C VAL A 424 32.35 31.61 -29.76
N ILE A 425 31.32 32.37 -29.36
CA ILE A 425 31.41 33.82 -29.10
C ILE A 425 32.48 34.12 -28.04
N SER A 426 32.52 33.36 -26.94
CA SER A 426 33.52 33.50 -25.88
C SER A 426 34.95 33.23 -26.38
N THR A 427 35.16 32.16 -27.17
CA THR A 427 36.48 31.87 -27.76
C THR A 427 36.93 32.92 -28.77
N CYS A 428 36.03 33.44 -29.61
CA CYS A 428 36.34 34.53 -30.52
C CYS A 428 36.70 35.82 -29.77
N ALA A 429 35.98 36.16 -28.69
CA ALA A 429 36.30 37.31 -27.85
C ALA A 429 37.68 37.18 -27.19
N LEU A 430 38.02 35.99 -26.64
CA LEU A 430 39.35 35.70 -26.10
C LEU A 430 40.47 35.86 -27.14
N ILE A 431 40.27 35.35 -28.36
CA ILE A 431 41.22 35.49 -29.47
C ILE A 431 41.40 36.96 -29.85
N ILE A 432 40.32 37.73 -29.93
CA ILE A 432 40.37 39.17 -30.24
C ILE A 432 41.12 39.93 -29.14
N CYS A 433 40.85 39.66 -27.86
CA CYS A 433 41.59 40.28 -26.75
C CYS A 433 43.09 39.93 -26.77
N LEU A 434 43.45 38.67 -27.03
CA LEU A 434 44.85 38.24 -27.16
C LEU A 434 45.55 38.94 -28.32
N LEU A 435 44.91 39.02 -29.50
CA LEU A 435 45.44 39.74 -30.66
C LEU A 435 45.61 41.24 -30.38
N SER A 436 44.65 41.87 -29.70
CA SER A 436 44.75 43.28 -29.30
C SER A 436 45.86 43.54 -28.29
N PHE A 437 46.08 42.62 -27.33
CA PHE A 437 47.19 42.71 -26.38
C PHE A 437 48.54 42.61 -27.08
N ILE A 438 48.73 41.58 -27.93
CA ILE A 438 49.95 41.38 -28.73
C ILE A 438 50.21 42.55 -29.70
N PHE A 439 49.18 43.27 -30.13
CA PHE A 439 49.31 44.45 -30.98
C PHE A 439 49.69 45.72 -30.19
N MET A 440 49.17 45.89 -28.96
CA MET A 440 49.65 46.95 -28.05
C MET A 440 51.11 46.73 -27.64
N GLU A 441 51.51 45.49 -27.38
CA GLU A 441 52.86 45.13 -26.93
C GLU A 441 53.95 45.27 -28.02
N LYS A 442 53.59 45.80 -29.20
CA LYS A 442 54.47 46.05 -30.36
C LYS A 442 54.47 47.50 -30.85
N ILE A 443 53.88 48.43 -30.10
CA ILE A 443 53.81 49.87 -30.38
C ILE A 443 54.57 50.64 -29.30
#